data_AF-A0A7W7NTI8-F1
#
_entry.id   AF-A0A7W7NTI8-F1
#
_cell.length_a   1.000
_cell.length_b   1.000
_cell.length_c   1.000
_cell.angle_alpha   90.00
_cell.angle_beta   90.00
_cell.angle_gamma   90.00
#
_symmetry.space_group_name_H-M   'P 1'
#
loop_
_entity.id
_entity.type
_entity.pdbx_description
1 polymer ?
#
loop_
_entity_poly.entity_id
_entity_poly.type
_entity_poly.pdbx_seq_one_letter_code
_entity_poly.pdbx_strand_id
1 'polypeptide(L)'
;MPSAKKIASVRIARSLQPAELAVNQAALKVLAMGTAVLTARVDGTFHPLEAQDAVDYVGAATAKVFGALSDIKKAHGELRSVGIRHQVIGEGDIYETPGHEAMEPAIIKIAAAA
;
A
#
# COMPACT_ATOMS: atom_id res chain seq x y z
N MET A 1 25.73 -7.77 21.62
CA MET A 1 24.27 -8.00 21.78
C MET A 1 23.53 -6.73 21.44
N PRO A 2 22.51 -6.75 20.56
CA PRO A 2 21.71 -5.56 20.27
C PRO A 2 20.93 -5.12 21.53
N SER A 3 20.84 -3.80 21.76
CA SER A 3 20.16 -3.26 22.94
C SER A 3 18.66 -3.55 22.92
N ALA A 4 18.02 -3.69 24.09
CA ALA A 4 16.58 -3.93 24.20
C ALA A 4 15.73 -2.87 23.45
N LYS A 5 16.21 -1.61 23.44
CA LYS A 5 15.59 -0.52 22.68
C LYS A 5 15.60 -0.79 21.17
N LYS A 6 16.69 -1.35 20.63
CA LYS A 6 16.85 -1.71 19.22
C LYS A 6 15.91 -2.84 18.79
N ILE A 7 15.76 -3.87 19.63
CA ILE A 7 14.82 -4.97 19.39
C ILE A 7 13.37 -4.48 19.36
N ALA A 8 13.01 -3.56 20.27
CA ALA A 8 11.68 -2.96 20.33
C ALA A 8 11.37 -2.14 19.06
N SER A 9 12.30 -1.27 18.62
CA SER A 9 12.12 -0.46 17.40
C SER A 9 11.93 -1.32 16.15
N VAL A 10 12.69 -2.42 16.02
CA VAL A 10 12.56 -3.36 14.89
C VAL A 10 11.22 -4.10 14.93
N ARG A 11 10.78 -4.53 16.11
CA ARG A 11 9.45 -5.16 16.26
C ARG A 11 8.32 -4.22 15.87
N ILE A 12 8.41 -2.94 16.27
CA ILE A 12 7.42 -1.93 15.91
C ILE A 12 7.43 -1.67 14.39
N ALA A 13 8.60 -1.49 13.77
CA ALA A 13 8.69 -1.32 12.31
C ALA A 13 8.14 -2.53 11.53
N ARG A 14 8.48 -3.76 11.95
CA ARG A 14 7.95 -4.99 11.34
C ARG A 14 6.45 -5.16 11.55
N SER A 15 5.88 -4.62 12.62
CA SER A 15 4.44 -4.69 12.87
C SER A 15 3.60 -3.92 11.84
N LEU A 16 4.22 -2.99 11.10
CA LEU A 16 3.56 -2.22 10.04
C LEU A 16 3.55 -2.93 8.68
N GLN A 17 4.46 -3.87 8.42
CA GLN A 17 4.53 -4.57 7.11
C GLN A 17 3.23 -5.28 6.72
N PRO A 18 2.52 -5.98 7.63
CA PRO A 18 1.22 -6.58 7.28
C PRO A 18 0.16 -5.53 6.91
N ALA A 19 0.18 -4.37 7.59
CA ALA A 19 -0.74 -3.28 7.30
C ALA A 19 -0.46 -2.67 5.92
N GLU A 20 0.81 -2.46 5.56
CA GLU A 20 1.21 -2.01 4.22
C GLU A 20 0.74 -2.95 3.12
N LEU A 21 0.98 -4.25 3.30
CA LEU A 21 0.57 -5.25 2.31
C LEU A 21 -0.94 -5.25 2.12
N ALA A 22 -1.69 -5.22 3.23
CA ALA A 22 -3.16 -5.20 3.20
C ALA A 22 -3.69 -3.94 2.50
N VAL A 23 -3.14 -2.77 2.79
CA VAL A 23 -3.59 -1.51 2.18
C VAL A 23 -3.18 -1.43 0.70
N ASN A 24 -1.99 -1.91 0.31
CA ASN A 24 -1.58 -1.99 -1.09
C ASN A 24 -2.52 -2.91 -1.90
N GLN A 25 -2.88 -4.07 -1.33
CA GLN A 25 -3.85 -4.97 -1.96
C GLN A 25 -5.24 -4.33 -2.06
N ALA A 26 -5.67 -3.61 -1.04
CA ALA A 26 -6.94 -2.86 -1.08
C ALA A 26 -6.90 -1.77 -2.16
N ALA A 27 -5.79 -1.05 -2.31
CA ALA A 27 -5.64 -0.01 -3.33
C ALA A 27 -5.77 -0.58 -4.74
N LEU A 28 -5.11 -1.70 -5.02
CA LEU A 28 -5.24 -2.39 -6.31
C LEU A 28 -6.68 -2.82 -6.60
N LYS A 29 -7.39 -3.37 -5.60
CA LYS A 29 -8.79 -3.79 -5.75
C LYS A 29 -9.72 -2.61 -6.02
N VAL A 30 -9.55 -1.51 -5.31
CA VAL A 30 -10.38 -0.32 -5.49
C VAL A 30 -10.13 0.33 -6.85
N LEU A 31 -8.87 0.37 -7.31
CA LEU A 31 -8.53 0.84 -8.67
C LEU A 31 -9.16 -0.06 -9.73
N ALA A 32 -9.04 -1.39 -9.60
CA ALA A 32 -9.66 -2.34 -10.53
C ALA A 32 -11.19 -2.17 -10.59
N MET A 33 -11.82 -1.99 -9.42
CA MET A 33 -13.27 -1.76 -9.33
C MET A 33 -13.67 -0.42 -9.94
N GLY A 34 -12.87 0.64 -9.75
CA GLY A 34 -13.08 1.94 -10.38
C GLY A 34 -13.02 1.87 -11.90
N THR A 35 -12.01 1.17 -12.45
CA THR A 35 -11.92 0.94 -13.89
C THR A 35 -13.14 0.18 -14.40
N ALA A 36 -13.58 -0.88 -13.71
CA ALA A 36 -14.76 -1.66 -14.10
C ALA A 36 -16.04 -0.82 -14.12
N VAL A 37 -16.26 0.02 -13.09
CA VAL A 37 -17.43 0.91 -13.01
C VAL A 37 -17.40 1.97 -14.11
N LEU A 38 -16.24 2.56 -14.39
CA LEU A 38 -16.09 3.56 -15.45
C LEU A 38 -16.31 2.94 -16.84
N THR A 39 -15.76 1.75 -17.09
CA THR A 39 -15.98 1.01 -18.34
C THR A 39 -17.46 0.68 -18.51
N ALA A 40 -18.13 0.15 -17.49
CA ALA A 40 -19.54 -0.18 -17.55
C ALA A 40 -20.43 1.06 -17.79
N ARG A 41 -20.04 2.22 -17.24
CA ARG A 41 -20.70 3.50 -17.53
C ARG A 41 -20.54 3.93 -19.00
N VAL A 42 -19.35 3.75 -19.57
CA VAL A 42 -19.08 4.07 -20.99
C VAL A 42 -19.85 3.11 -21.91
N ASP A 43 -19.90 1.83 -21.56
CA ASP A 43 -20.58 0.78 -22.34
C ASP A 43 -22.12 0.84 -22.22
N GLY A 44 -22.66 1.72 -21.36
CA GLY A 44 -24.10 1.87 -21.15
C GLY A 44 -24.77 0.66 -20.51
N THR A 45 -24.00 -0.18 -19.82
CA THR A 45 -24.52 -1.41 -19.18
C THR A 45 -25.29 -1.13 -17.89
N PHE A 46 -25.13 0.05 -17.29
CA PHE A 46 -25.87 0.51 -16.11
C PHE A 46 -26.90 1.58 -16.45
N HIS A 47 -27.97 1.61 -15.65
CA HIS A 47 -28.86 2.78 -15.63
C HIS A 47 -28.07 4.01 -15.16
N PRO A 48 -28.23 5.20 -15.76
CA PRO A 48 -27.38 6.37 -15.47
C PRO A 48 -27.32 6.78 -13.99
N LEU A 49 -28.42 6.62 -13.24
CA LEU A 49 -28.47 6.90 -11.80
C LEU A 49 -27.64 5.89 -10.98
N GLU A 50 -27.76 4.59 -11.29
CA GLU A 50 -26.99 3.53 -10.64
C GLU A 50 -25.49 3.64 -10.96
N ALA A 51 -25.17 4.07 -12.18
CA ALA A 51 -23.80 4.34 -12.59
C ALA A 51 -23.16 5.48 -11.80
N GLN A 52 -23.92 6.54 -11.48
CA GLN A 52 -23.41 7.67 -10.70
C GLN A 52 -23.18 7.27 -9.24
N ASP A 53 -24.12 6.58 -8.61
CA ASP A 53 -23.98 6.08 -7.24
C ASP A 53 -22.78 5.12 -7.11
N ALA A 54 -22.56 4.25 -8.10
CA ALA A 54 -21.41 3.36 -8.15
C ALA A 54 -20.08 4.12 -8.25
N VAL A 55 -20.02 5.17 -9.08
CA VAL A 55 -18.83 6.04 -9.20
C VAL A 55 -18.54 6.75 -7.88
N ASP A 56 -19.57 7.30 -7.23
CA ASP A 56 -19.41 8.03 -5.98
C ASP A 56 -18.96 7.10 -4.84
N TYR A 57 -19.54 5.88 -4.77
CA TYR A 57 -19.13 4.87 -3.81
C TYR A 57 -17.67 4.45 -4.00
N VAL A 58 -17.24 4.19 -5.24
CA VAL A 58 -15.85 3.84 -5.53
C VAL A 58 -14.91 5.01 -5.26
N GLY A 59 -15.31 6.26 -5.58
CA GLY A 59 -14.55 7.46 -5.25
C GLY A 59 -14.31 7.59 -3.73
N ALA A 60 -15.35 7.40 -2.92
CA ALA A 60 -15.25 7.43 -1.47
C ALA A 60 -14.37 6.29 -0.91
N ALA A 61 -14.49 5.08 -1.47
CA ALA A 61 -13.63 3.95 -1.09
C ALA A 61 -12.15 4.23 -1.44
N THR A 62 -11.90 4.80 -2.62
CA THR A 62 -10.56 5.18 -3.09
C THR A 62 -9.94 6.19 -2.12
N ALA A 63 -10.65 7.26 -1.78
CA ALA A 63 -10.16 8.28 -0.86
C ALA A 63 -9.74 7.69 0.50
N LYS A 64 -10.54 6.77 1.06
CA LYS A 64 -10.22 6.11 2.34
C LYS A 64 -8.98 5.23 2.26
N VAL A 65 -8.85 4.42 1.21
CA VAL A 65 -7.70 3.52 1.04
C VAL A 65 -6.40 4.29 0.80
N PHE A 66 -6.44 5.33 -0.03
CA PHE A 66 -5.28 6.20 -0.26
C PHE A 66 -4.94 7.06 0.96
N GLY A 67 -5.93 7.46 1.76
CA GLY A 67 -5.71 8.05 3.08
C GLY A 67 -4.93 7.13 4.00
N ALA A 68 -5.36 5.87 4.12
CA ALA A 68 -4.66 4.85 4.91
C ALA A 68 -3.21 4.61 4.44
N LEU A 69 -2.94 4.62 3.12
CA LEU A 69 -1.57 4.57 2.59
C LEU A 69 -0.72 5.76 3.07
N SER A 70 -1.29 6.97 3.03
CA SER A 70 -0.61 8.18 3.49
C SER A 70 -0.25 8.09 4.98
N ASP A 71 -1.18 7.62 5.80
CA ASP A 71 -0.98 7.51 7.24
C ASP A 71 0.06 6.45 7.61
N ILE A 72 0.07 5.31 6.92
CA ILE A 72 1.11 4.29 7.10
C ILE A 72 2.49 4.85 6.70
N LYS A 73 2.57 5.60 5.59
CA LYS A 73 3.82 6.25 5.16
C LYS A 73 4.31 7.27 6.19
N LYS A 74 3.41 8.05 6.79
CA LYS A 74 3.76 8.99 7.88
C LYS A 74 4.27 8.25 9.10
N ALA A 75 3.60 7.17 9.52
CA ALA A 75 4.04 6.34 10.64
C ALA A 75 5.47 5.78 10.42
N HIS A 76 5.80 5.35 9.20
CA HIS A 76 7.17 4.97 8.85
C HIS A 76 8.17 6.11 8.95
N GLY A 77 7.81 7.31 8.47
CA GLY A 77 8.64 8.50 8.60
C GLY A 77 8.95 8.85 10.06
N GLU A 78 7.93 8.80 10.91
CA GLU A 78 8.08 9.02 12.36
C GLU A 78 8.97 7.97 13.01
N LEU A 79 8.73 6.68 12.76
CA LEU A 79 9.56 5.60 13.28
C LEU A 79 11.02 5.70 12.82
N ARG A 80 11.25 6.06 11.56
CA ARG A 80 12.60 6.29 11.03
C ARG A 80 13.27 7.47 11.72
N SER A 81 12.55 8.58 11.92
CA SER A 81 13.08 9.76 12.62
C SER A 81 13.48 9.45 14.06
N VAL A 82 12.68 8.65 14.76
CA VAL A 82 12.97 8.15 16.12
C VAL A 82 14.19 7.21 16.09
N GLY A 83 14.27 6.32 15.10
CA GLY A 83 15.41 5.42 14.89
C GLY A 83 16.73 6.18 14.67
N ILE A 84 16.71 7.26 13.88
CA ILE A 84 17.88 8.14 13.66
C ILE A 84 18.25 8.87 14.96
N ARG A 85 17.28 9.46 15.65
CA ARG A 85 17.50 10.19 16.92
C ARG A 85 18.16 9.31 17.98
N HIS A 86 17.84 8.02 17.98
CA HIS A 86 18.40 7.06 18.92
C HIS A 86 19.57 6.23 18.36
N GLN A 87 20.18 6.63 17.22
CA GLN A 87 21.34 5.98 16.59
C GLN A 87 21.15 4.47 16.36
N VAL A 88 19.93 4.05 16.03
CA VAL A 88 19.59 2.62 15.87
C VAL A 88 19.89 2.12 14.45
N ILE A 89 20.07 3.03 13.49
CA ILE A 89 20.24 2.74 12.06
C ILE A 89 21.72 2.87 11.68
N GLY A 90 22.37 1.78 11.21
CA GLY A 90 23.74 1.80 10.67
C GLY A 90 24.74 0.74 11.19
N GLU A 91 24.40 -0.06 12.20
CA GLU A 91 25.34 -0.99 12.86
C GLU A 91 25.39 -2.41 12.25
N GLY A 92 25.44 -2.53 10.93
CA GLY A 92 25.97 -3.76 10.29
C GLY A 92 25.07 -5.00 10.19
N ASP A 93 23.80 -4.98 10.59
CA ASP A 93 22.88 -6.10 10.33
C ASP A 93 21.62 -5.63 9.57
N ILE A 94 21.64 -5.90 8.27
CA ILE A 94 20.47 -6.28 7.46
C ILE A 94 19.27 -5.34 7.62
N TYR A 95 19.47 -4.10 7.19
CA TYR A 95 18.42 -3.11 7.01
C TYR A 95 17.96 -3.16 5.55
N GLU A 96 17.16 -4.17 5.19
CA GLU A 96 16.28 -4.03 4.02
C GLU A 96 15.23 -2.97 4.35
N THR A 97 15.66 -1.71 4.24
CA THR A 97 14.78 -0.69 3.68
C THR A 97 14.30 -1.30 2.36
N PRO A 98 12.98 -1.38 2.08
CA PRO A 98 12.54 -1.79 0.75
C PRO A 98 13.29 -0.90 -0.23
N GLY A 99 14.25 -1.48 -0.95
CA GLY A 99 15.06 -0.75 -1.88
C GLY A 99 14.12 -0.12 -2.87
N HIS A 100 14.41 1.12 -3.24
CA HIS A 100 13.80 1.76 -4.41
C HIS A 100 14.09 0.99 -5.73
N GLU A 101 14.70 -0.20 -5.64
CA GLU A 101 15.21 -1.06 -6.72
C GLU A 101 14.77 -2.54 -6.59
N ALA A 102 13.73 -2.88 -5.81
CA ALA A 102 13.19 -4.24 -5.77
C ALA A 102 11.71 -4.32 -6.24
N MET A 103 11.31 -3.44 -7.16
CA MET A 103 10.26 -3.79 -8.12
C MET A 103 10.96 -4.23 -9.40
N GLU A 104 11.47 -5.46 -9.43
CA GLU A 104 11.38 -6.16 -10.72
C GLU A 104 9.88 -6.24 -11.04
N PRO A 105 9.41 -5.72 -12.18
CA PRO A 105 8.04 -5.97 -12.58
C PRO A 105 7.92 -7.49 -12.70
N ALA A 106 7.14 -8.10 -11.83
CA ALA A 106 6.63 -9.43 -12.08
C ALA A 106 5.88 -9.34 -13.41
N ILE A 107 6.56 -9.67 -14.50
CA ILE A 107 5.95 -9.88 -15.80
C ILE A 107 5.01 -11.05 -15.55
N ILE A 108 3.74 -10.71 -15.33
CA ILE A 108 2.65 -11.66 -15.38
C ILE A 108 2.72 -12.19 -16.81
N LYS A 109 3.35 -13.36 -16.99
CA LYS A 109 3.17 -14.18 -18.18
C LYS A 109 1.71 -14.60 -18.15
N ILE A 110 0.85 -13.76 -18.72
CA ILE A 110 -0.47 -14.17 -19.16
C ILE A 110 -0.19 -15.27 -20.18
N ALA A 111 -0.39 -16.51 -19.75
CA ALA A 111 -0.42 -17.63 -20.66
C ALA A 111 -1.51 -17.30 -21.68
N ALA A 112 -1.09 -16.98 -22.90
CA ALA A 112 -1.96 -16.98 -24.05
C ALA A 112 -2.41 -18.42 -24.25
N ALA A 113 -3.58 -18.74 -23.70
CA ALA A 113 -4.40 -19.83 -24.17
C ALA A 113 -5.31 -19.25 -25.26
N ALA A 114 -4.84 -19.33 -26.51
CA ALA A 114 -5.64 -19.28 -27.74
C ALA A 114 -4.79 -19.83 -28.88
#